data_AF-X0S8P6-F1
#
_entry.id   AF-X0S8P6-F1
#
_cell.length_a   1.000
_cell.length_b   1.000
_cell.length_c   1.000
_cell.angle_alpha   90.00
_cell.angle_beta   90.00
_cell.angle_gamma   90.00
#
_symmetry.space_group_name_H-M   'P 1'
#
loop_
_entity.id
_entity.type
_entity.pdbx_description
1 polymer ?
#
loop_
_entity_poly.entity_id
_entity_poly.type
_entity_poly.pdbx_seq_one_letter_code
_entity_poly.pdbx_strand_id
1 'polypeptide(L)'
;LEKLRKAVHVDRRLTLREIIEKIFNLIPHFKSKNELLEEECNKFISIYKPAMEFILPIKNFLKAYITDSKIREIVEKKQYARFATSPVQDDFRALSLQLRKIIPEYVKDYVSLNTYM
;
A
#
# COMPACT_ATOMS: atom_id res chain seq x y z
N LEU A 1 24.75 4.95 3.40
CA LEU A 1 23.32 4.89 3.81
C LEU A 1 22.97 3.71 4.70
N GLU A 2 23.59 2.53 4.55
CA GLU A 2 23.19 1.32 5.29
C GLU A 2 23.34 1.42 6.82
N LYS A 3 24.36 2.12 7.32
CA LYS A 3 24.55 2.34 8.78
C LYS A 3 23.41 3.17 9.40
N LEU A 4 22.90 4.17 8.69
CA LEU A 4 21.73 4.96 9.11
C LEU A 4 20.45 4.12 9.07
N ARG A 5 20.29 3.25 8.06
CA ARG A 5 19.12 2.34 7.97
C ARG A 5 19.04 1.38 9.15
N LYS A 6 20.18 0.77 9.54
CA LYS A 6 20.25 -0.10 10.72
C LYS A 6 19.99 0.65 12.03
N ALA A 7 20.51 1.87 12.17
CA ALA A 7 20.33 2.68 13.38
C ALA A 7 18.87 3.11 13.62
N VAL A 8 18.05 3.18 12.56
CA VAL A 8 16.67 3.67 12.62
C VAL A 8 15.64 2.52 12.56
N HIS A 9 16.07 1.26 12.42
CA HIS A 9 15.18 0.09 12.33
C HIS A 9 14.13 0.19 11.20
N VAL A 10 14.49 0.85 10.10
CA VAL A 10 13.57 1.04 8.96
C VAL A 10 13.83 -0.03 7.91
N ASP A 11 12.83 -0.88 7.69
CA ASP A 11 12.86 -2.01 6.74
C ASP A 11 12.67 -1.59 5.27
N ARG A 12 12.89 -0.31 4.93
CA ARG A 12 12.72 0.22 3.56
C ARG A 12 13.89 1.09 3.08
N ARG A 13 13.91 1.43 1.79
CA ARG A 13 14.86 2.40 1.24
C ARG A 13 14.42 3.81 1.63
N LEU A 14 15.29 4.54 2.31
CA LEU A 14 15.06 5.93 2.69
C LEU A 14 15.41 6.84 1.52
N THR A 15 14.53 7.80 1.21
CA THR A 15 14.82 8.81 0.17
C THR A 15 15.63 9.97 0.74
N LEU A 16 16.42 10.64 -0.12
CA LEU A 16 17.23 11.81 0.28
C LEU A 16 16.35 12.92 0.89
N ARG A 17 15.12 13.07 0.37
CA ARG A 17 14.12 14.02 0.86
C ARG A 17 13.75 13.76 2.32
N GLU A 18 13.40 12.52 2.67
CA GLU A 18 13.07 12.16 4.07
C GLU A 18 14.26 12.40 5.01
N ILE A 19 15.48 12.15 4.54
CA ILE A 19 16.70 12.39 5.34
C ILE A 19 16.83 13.89 5.63
N ILE A 20 16.61 14.74 4.62
CA ILE A 20 16.60 16.20 4.77
C ILE A 20 15.48 16.61 5.74
N GLU A 21 14.25 16.14 5.54
CA GLU A 21 13.11 16.45 6.43
C GLU A 21 13.38 16.05 7.89
N LYS A 22 14.08 14.93 8.12
CA LYS A 22 14.48 14.53 9.47
C LYS A 22 15.56 15.46 10.06
N ILE A 23 16.53 15.88 9.26
CA ILE A 23 17.58 16.84 9.68
C ILE A 23 16.95 18.20 10.05
N PHE A 24 15.92 18.62 9.32
CA PHE A 24 15.18 19.85 9.59
C PHE A 24 14.08 19.70 10.66
N ASN A 25 13.99 18.56 11.37
CA ASN A 25 12.94 18.26 12.35
C ASN A 25 11.50 18.40 11.82
N LEU A 26 11.30 18.29 10.51
CA LEU A 26 9.97 18.29 9.89
C LEU A 26 9.24 16.96 10.09
N ILE A 27 9.99 15.88 10.31
CA ILE A 27 9.44 14.56 10.68
C ILE A 27 10.01 14.06 12.03
N PRO A 28 9.15 13.56 12.94
CA PRO A 28 9.59 13.06 14.24
C PRO A 28 10.35 11.73 14.13
N HIS A 29 10.05 10.89 13.14
CA HIS A 29 10.77 9.66 12.84
C HIS A 29 10.61 9.30 11.36
N PHE A 30 11.46 8.40 10.89
CA PHE A 30 11.29 7.79 9.58
C PHE A 30 10.19 6.75 9.67
N LYS A 31 9.11 6.95 8.89
CA LYS A 31 7.99 6.02 8.88
C LYS A 31 8.43 4.64 8.40
N SER A 32 7.89 3.60 8.99
CA SER A 32 8.12 2.22 8.53
C SER A 32 7.34 1.90 7.26
N LYS A 33 7.66 0.78 6.60
CA LYS A 33 6.90 0.28 5.44
C LYS A 33 5.40 0.14 5.77
N ASN A 34 5.09 -0.43 6.94
CA ASN A 34 3.72 -0.58 7.42
C ASN A 34 3.02 0.77 7.64
N GLU A 35 3.69 1.75 8.24
CA GLU A 35 3.11 3.08 8.45
C GLU A 35 2.77 3.79 7.14
N LEU A 36 3.65 3.74 6.15
CA LEU A 36 3.33 4.30 4.82
C LEU A 36 2.15 3.59 4.18
N LEU A 37 2.04 2.27 4.30
CA LEU A 37 0.90 1.53 3.78
C LEU A 37 -0.41 1.96 4.46
N GLU A 38 -0.37 2.15 5.78
CA GLU A 38 -1.54 2.63 6.52
C GLU A 38 -1.94 4.06 6.15
N GLU A 39 -0.98 4.95 5.92
CA GLU A 39 -1.27 6.29 5.44
C GLU A 39 -1.92 6.29 4.06
N GLU A 40 -1.41 5.48 3.12
CA GLU A 40 -2.02 5.34 1.80
C GLU A 40 -3.45 4.78 1.89
N CYS A 41 -3.68 3.80 2.75
CA CYS A 41 -5.04 3.33 3.06
C CYS A 41 -5.93 4.46 3.60
N ASN A 42 -5.45 5.27 4.54
CA ASN A 42 -6.23 6.36 5.13
C ASN A 42 -6.53 7.46 4.11
N LYS A 43 -5.58 7.81 3.23
CA LYS A 43 -5.80 8.72 2.11
C LYS A 43 -6.88 8.21 1.18
N PHE A 44 -6.79 6.94 0.78
CA PHE A 44 -7.80 6.30 -0.06
C PHE A 44 -9.20 6.38 0.54
N ILE A 45 -9.34 6.05 1.83
CA ILE A 45 -10.62 6.11 2.55
C ILE A 45 -11.12 7.56 2.65
N SER A 46 -10.24 8.53 2.86
CA SER A 46 -10.60 9.95 2.95
C SER A 46 -11.11 10.52 1.62
N ILE A 47 -10.50 10.09 0.50
CA ILE A 47 -10.86 10.51 -0.86
C ILE A 47 -12.19 9.87 -1.29
N TYR A 48 -12.27 8.54 -1.21
CA TYR A 48 -13.38 7.78 -1.78
C TYR A 48 -14.53 7.54 -0.81
N LYS A 49 -14.34 7.79 0.49
CA LYS A 49 -15.32 7.60 1.57
C LYS A 49 -16.17 6.33 1.39
N PRO A 50 -15.53 5.15 1.31
CA PRO A 50 -16.25 3.89 1.15
C PRO A 50 -17.13 3.59 2.36
N ALA A 51 -18.18 2.79 2.17
CA ALA A 51 -19.00 2.30 3.27
C ALA A 51 -18.17 1.50 4.28
N MET A 52 -18.57 1.53 5.55
CA MET A 52 -17.79 0.96 6.65
C MET A 52 -17.49 -0.54 6.48
N GLU A 53 -18.42 -1.28 5.87
CA GLU A 53 -18.28 -2.70 5.53
C GLU A 53 -17.10 -2.97 4.58
N PHE A 54 -16.77 -2.02 3.70
CA PHE A 54 -15.69 -2.18 2.74
C PHE A 54 -14.34 -1.68 3.26
N ILE A 55 -14.29 -0.95 4.39
CA ILE A 55 -13.04 -0.35 4.89
C ILE A 55 -11.98 -1.43 5.15
N LEU A 56 -12.37 -2.52 5.84
CA LEU A 56 -11.44 -3.61 6.15
C LEU A 56 -10.94 -4.34 4.89
N PRO A 57 -11.81 -4.82 3.98
CA PRO A 57 -11.34 -5.50 2.77
C PRO A 57 -10.57 -4.57 1.83
N ILE A 58 -10.90 -3.27 1.77
CA ILE A 58 -10.10 -2.28 1.02
C ILE A 58 -8.69 -2.21 1.60
N LYS A 59 -8.56 -2.07 2.93
CA LYS A 59 -7.25 -1.99 3.58
C LYS A 59 -6.42 -3.25 3.32
N ASN A 60 -7.00 -4.43 3.45
CA ASN A 60 -6.31 -5.70 3.22
C ASN A 60 -5.89 -5.85 1.76
N PHE A 61 -6.81 -5.58 0.82
CA PHE A 61 -6.52 -5.68 -0.60
C PHE A 61 -5.50 -4.66 -1.07
N LEU A 62 -5.60 -3.40 -0.63
CA LEU A 62 -4.65 -2.34 -1.01
C LEU A 62 -3.25 -2.66 -0.47
N LYS A 63 -3.14 -3.10 0.79
CA LYS A 63 -1.86 -3.56 1.36
C LYS A 63 -1.27 -4.70 0.53
N ALA A 64 -2.04 -5.74 0.24
CA ALA A 64 -1.59 -6.88 -0.53
C ALA A 64 -1.22 -6.53 -1.97
N TYR A 65 -1.95 -5.61 -2.60
CA TYR A 65 -1.67 -5.14 -3.95
C TYR A 65 -0.36 -4.36 -4.02
N ILE A 66 -0.03 -3.56 -3.00
CA ILE A 66 1.25 -2.84 -2.96
C ILE A 66 2.40 -3.79 -2.65
N THR A 67 2.24 -4.72 -1.70
CA THR A 67 3.33 -5.58 -1.23
C THR A 67 3.61 -6.77 -2.14
N ASP A 68 2.58 -7.39 -2.73
CA ASP A 68 2.70 -8.64 -3.49
C ASP A 68 2.61 -8.38 -5.01
N SER A 69 3.66 -8.73 -5.74
CA SER A 69 3.70 -8.59 -7.20
C SER A 69 2.80 -9.59 -7.92
N LYS A 70 2.52 -10.77 -7.34
CA LYS A 70 1.59 -11.76 -7.91
C LYS A 70 0.17 -11.21 -7.89
N ILE A 71 -0.23 -10.55 -6.81
CA ILE A 71 -1.54 -9.91 -6.70
C ILE A 71 -1.71 -8.84 -7.77
N ARG A 72 -0.68 -8.02 -8.00
CA ARG A 72 -0.67 -7.07 -9.12
C ARG A 72 -0.83 -7.76 -10.47
N GLU A 73 -0.02 -8.79 -10.73
CA GLU A 73 -0.10 -9.53 -11.99
C GLU A 73 -1.48 -10.13 -12.23
N ILE A 74 -2.11 -10.70 -11.19
CA ILE A 74 -3.46 -11.28 -11.27
C ILE A 74 -4.48 -10.23 -11.70
N VAL A 75 -4.42 -9.03 -11.11
CA VAL A 75 -5.35 -7.92 -11.43
C VAL A 75 -5.09 -7.38 -12.82
N GLU A 76 -3.82 -7.20 -13.22
CA GLU A 76 -3.46 -6.69 -14.54
C GLU A 76 -3.83 -7.67 -15.67
N LYS A 77 -3.57 -8.97 -15.48
CA LYS A 77 -3.97 -10.02 -16.41
C LYS A 77 -5.46 -10.38 -16.31
N LYS A 78 -6.20 -9.76 -15.39
CA LYS A 78 -7.62 -10.06 -15.09
C LYS A 78 -7.87 -11.55 -14.75
N GLN A 79 -6.87 -12.24 -14.24
CA GLN A 79 -6.90 -13.68 -13.92
C GLN A 79 -7.47 -13.94 -12.53
N TYR A 80 -8.66 -13.42 -12.24
CA TYR A 80 -9.24 -13.43 -10.89
C TYR A 80 -9.40 -14.83 -10.27
N ALA A 81 -9.42 -15.89 -11.08
CA ALA A 81 -9.41 -17.28 -10.61
C ALA A 81 -8.18 -17.63 -9.77
N ARG A 82 -7.03 -16.98 -10.03
CA ARG A 82 -5.78 -17.18 -9.29
C ARG A 82 -5.76 -16.59 -7.88
N PHE A 83 -6.76 -15.76 -7.53
CA PHE A 83 -6.91 -15.34 -6.14
C PHE A 83 -7.18 -16.51 -5.19
N ALA A 84 -7.65 -17.67 -5.69
CA ALA A 84 -7.93 -18.86 -4.89
C ALA A 84 -6.74 -19.38 -4.05
N THR A 85 -5.52 -19.02 -4.41
CA THR A 85 -4.31 -19.42 -3.67
C THR A 85 -3.83 -18.35 -2.69
N SER A 86 -4.56 -17.24 -2.53
CA SER A 86 -4.15 -16.09 -1.72
C SER A 86 -5.17 -15.80 -0.62
N PRO A 87 -4.74 -15.41 0.60
CA PRO A 87 -5.64 -15.03 1.69
C PRO A 87 -6.53 -13.82 1.36
N VAL A 88 -6.18 -13.04 0.33
CA VAL A 88 -6.90 -11.83 -0.10
C VAL A 88 -8.12 -12.15 -0.97
N GLN A 89 -8.38 -13.44 -1.27
CA GLN A 89 -9.51 -13.83 -2.10
C GLN A 89 -10.85 -13.36 -1.52
N ASP A 90 -11.03 -13.53 -0.21
CA ASP A 90 -12.27 -13.22 0.48
C ASP A 90 -12.49 -11.71 0.54
N ASP A 91 -11.43 -10.96 0.87
CA ASP A 91 -11.43 -9.50 0.82
C ASP A 91 -11.79 -8.99 -0.59
N PHE A 92 -11.16 -9.54 -1.63
CA PHE A 92 -11.45 -9.16 -3.01
C PHE A 92 -12.89 -9.47 -3.42
N ARG A 93 -13.45 -10.60 -2.95
CA ARG A 93 -14.86 -10.97 -3.18
C ARG A 93 -15.82 -10.04 -2.45
N ALA A 94 -15.49 -9.61 -1.24
CA ALA A 94 -16.26 -8.66 -0.47
C ALA A 94 -16.26 -7.25 -1.11
N LEU A 95 -15.23 -6.88 -1.87
CA LEU A 95 -15.21 -5.60 -2.58
C LEU A 95 -16.26 -5.54 -3.70
N SER A 96 -16.94 -4.40 -3.80
CA SER A 96 -17.79 -4.05 -4.93
C SER A 96 -16.99 -3.95 -6.25
N LEU A 97 -17.64 -4.23 -7.39
CA LEU A 97 -17.04 -4.15 -8.73
C LEU A 97 -16.37 -2.80 -9.03
N GLN A 98 -16.92 -1.70 -8.51
CA GLN A 98 -16.35 -0.36 -8.62
C GLN A 98 -14.99 -0.27 -7.89
N LEU A 99 -14.95 -0.68 -6.62
CA LEU A 99 -13.73 -0.63 -5.79
C LEU A 99 -12.60 -1.50 -6.35
N ARG A 100 -12.94 -2.65 -6.96
CA ARG A 100 -11.96 -3.53 -7.61
C ARG A 100 -11.22 -2.88 -8.78
N LYS A 101 -11.79 -1.83 -9.39
CA LYS A 101 -11.13 -1.03 -10.45
C LYS A 101 -10.43 0.20 -9.88
N ILE A 102 -11.11 0.91 -8.98
CA ILE A 102 -10.60 2.14 -8.38
C ILE A 102 -9.32 1.91 -7.59
N ILE A 103 -9.21 0.81 -6.82
CA ILE A 103 -8.02 0.52 -6.02
C ILE A 103 -6.75 0.38 -6.87
N PRO A 104 -6.69 -0.51 -7.90
CA PRO A 104 -5.50 -0.62 -8.73
C PRO A 104 -5.22 0.66 -9.54
N GLU A 105 -6.23 1.40 -9.97
CA GLU A 105 -6.04 2.71 -10.62
C GLU A 105 -5.40 3.73 -9.66
N TYR A 106 -5.92 3.86 -8.44
CA TYR A 106 -5.36 4.73 -7.42
C TYR A 106 -3.91 4.37 -7.11
N VAL A 107 -3.59 3.09 -6.95
CA VAL A 107 -2.21 2.65 -6.65
C VAL A 107 -1.28 3.00 -7.83
N LYS A 108 -1.73 2.86 -9.08
CA LYS A 108 -0.93 3.23 -10.26
C LYS A 108 -0.68 4.74 -10.36
N ASP A 109 -1.66 5.55 -9.99
CA ASP A 109 -1.59 7.02 -10.14
C ASP A 109 -0.86 7.69 -8.97
N TYR A 110 -1.03 7.20 -7.74
CA TYR A 110 -0.58 7.88 -6.53
C TYR A 110 0.51 7.14 -5.73
N VAL A 111 0.74 5.85 -5.98
CA VAL A 111 1.66 5.04 -5.16
C VAL A 111 2.87 4.60 -5.96
N SER A 112 4.03 5.15 -5.63
CA SER A 112 5.33 4.69 -6.13
C SER A 112 5.67 3.32 -5.56
N LEU A 113 5.33 2.24 -6.28
CA LEU A 113 5.59 0.85 -5.87
C LEU A 113 7.07 0.56 -5.56
N ASN A 114 7.99 1.28 -6.20
CA ASN A 114 9.43 1.20 -5.97
C ASN A 114 9.84 1.63 -4.53
N THR A 115 9.00 2.37 -3.83
CA THR A 115 9.22 2.77 -2.42
C THR A 115 9.05 1.59 -1.46
N TYR A 116 8.33 0.55 -1.87
CA TYR A 116 7.97 -0.61 -1.05
C TYR A 116 8.70 -1.91 -1.44
N MET A 117 9.47 -1.88 -2.55
CA MET A 117 10.32 -2.96 -3.05
C MET A 117 11.74 -2.91 -2.48
#